data_AF-A0A936IRI6-F1
#
_entry.id   AF-A0A936IRI6-F1
#
_cell.length_a   1.000
_cell.length_b   1.000
_cell.length_c   1.000
_cell.angle_alpha   90.00
_cell.angle_beta   90.00
_cell.angle_gamma   90.00
#
_symmetry.space_group_name_H-M   'P 1'
#
loop_
_entity.id
_entity.type
_entity.pdbx_description
1 polymer ?
#
loop_
_entity_poly.entity_id
_entity_poly.type
_entity_poly.pdbx_seq_one_letter_code
_entity_poly.pdbx_strand_id
1 'polypeptide(L)'
;MRCFLVFLAVAGLAAQENKAPEPQPRESAISGLLPFVPVAPCRVMDTRATEGKSGAFGPPTPAGGSKRTVPIPQSGCNIPATAQAYSFNVTVVPQGSLGYLTIWPAGQPQPLVSTLNSFDGRIVANAAIVPAGANGAVDVFVTNQADIILDINGYFAPAGTLPFYTVNPCRVMDTRAGEGKAGAFGPPTPAAGSVRNVPVPESGCGVPSGAQAYSLNVTVVPKGSLGYLTIWPAGQPQPHVSTLNSFEGSVVANAAIVPAGLHGSVNVFVTDATDVIIDINGFFWAKP
;
A
#
# COMPACT_ATOMS: atom_id res chain seq x y z
N MET A 1 28.98 -45.81 67.82
CA MET A 1 29.43 -44.45 67.46
C MET A 1 28.92 -44.10 66.07
N ARG A 2 27.80 -43.39 65.98
CA ARG A 2 27.43 -42.51 64.87
C ARG A 2 26.27 -41.64 65.41
N CYS A 3 26.59 -40.36 65.56
CA CYS A 3 25.76 -39.32 66.15
C CYS A 3 24.66 -38.95 65.15
N PHE A 4 23.40 -38.89 65.57
CA PHE A 4 22.38 -38.09 64.89
C PHE A 4 21.53 -37.36 65.92
N LEU A 5 21.85 -36.09 66.06
CA LEU A 5 21.16 -35.08 66.83
C LEU A 5 20.01 -34.57 65.95
N VAL A 6 18.75 -34.68 66.38
CA VAL A 6 17.63 -34.00 65.72
C VAL A 6 17.07 -32.97 66.69
N PHE A 7 17.29 -31.71 66.33
CA PHE A 7 16.86 -30.51 67.04
C PHE A 7 15.35 -30.29 66.90
N LEU A 8 14.75 -29.84 68.00
CA LEU A 8 13.39 -29.30 68.08
C LEU A 8 13.19 -28.12 67.11
N ALA A 9 12.03 -28.10 66.47
CA ALA A 9 11.55 -26.96 65.70
C ALA A 9 11.11 -25.81 66.62
N VAL A 10 11.58 -24.60 66.32
CA VAL A 10 10.95 -23.35 66.78
C VAL A 10 10.56 -22.57 65.53
N ALA A 11 9.27 -22.29 65.40
CA ALA A 11 8.71 -21.53 64.29
C ALA A 11 9.17 -20.06 64.36
N GLY A 12 9.91 -19.61 63.35
CA GLY A 12 10.19 -18.20 63.09
C GLY A 12 9.18 -17.66 62.08
N LEU A 13 8.43 -16.63 62.47
CA LEU A 13 7.60 -15.82 61.56
C LEU A 13 8.55 -14.99 60.67
N ALA A 14 8.57 -15.24 59.36
CA ALA A 14 9.14 -14.32 58.39
C ALA A 14 7.98 -13.55 57.72
N ALA A 15 8.00 -12.22 57.84
CA ALA A 15 7.05 -11.35 57.17
C ALA A 15 7.31 -11.36 55.65
N GLN A 16 6.29 -11.68 54.85
CA GLN A 16 6.31 -11.44 53.41
C GLN A 16 6.12 -9.95 53.14
N GLU A 17 7.11 -9.33 52.51
CA GLU A 17 7.03 -7.97 52.01
C GLU A 17 6.12 -7.97 50.76
N ASN A 18 4.89 -7.45 50.90
CA ASN A 18 3.96 -7.29 49.78
C ASN A 18 4.46 -6.18 48.85
N LYS A 19 5.22 -6.54 47.81
CA LYS A 19 5.56 -5.63 46.72
C LYS A 19 4.29 -5.33 45.93
N ALA A 20 3.85 -4.07 45.95
CA ALA A 20 2.71 -3.62 45.16
C ALA A 20 2.95 -3.90 43.66
N PRO A 21 1.93 -4.34 42.90
CA PRO A 21 2.07 -4.53 41.47
C PRO A 21 2.39 -3.19 40.80
N GLU A 22 3.39 -3.20 39.93
CA GLU A 22 3.76 -2.06 39.09
C GLU A 22 2.55 -1.65 38.25
N PRO A 23 2.20 -0.34 38.18
CA PRO A 23 1.05 0.11 37.41
C PRO A 23 1.28 -0.21 35.93
N GLN A 24 0.53 -1.16 35.41
CA GLN A 24 0.43 -1.40 33.96
C GLN A 24 0.02 -0.07 33.30
N PRO A 25 0.73 0.42 32.27
CA PRO A 25 0.29 1.59 31.55
C PRO A 25 -1.11 1.30 31.00
N ARG A 26 -2.11 2.09 31.39
CA ARG A 26 -3.44 1.99 30.79
C ARG A 26 -3.27 2.29 29.31
N GLU A 27 -3.57 1.30 28.48
CA GLU A 27 -3.70 1.44 27.04
C GLU A 27 -4.86 2.42 26.80
N SER A 28 -4.54 3.71 26.71
CA SER A 28 -5.51 4.75 26.48
C SER A 28 -6.02 4.52 25.06
N ALA A 29 -7.28 4.07 24.92
CA ALA A 29 -7.91 3.94 23.62
C ALA A 29 -7.80 5.29 22.90
N ILE A 30 -7.00 5.33 21.84
CA ILE A 30 -6.85 6.54 21.02
C ILE A 30 -8.18 6.68 20.26
N SER A 31 -9.08 7.50 20.80
CA SER A 31 -10.34 7.82 20.14
C SER A 31 -10.04 8.54 18.83
N GLY A 32 -10.69 8.11 17.74
CA GLY A 32 -10.50 8.69 16.40
C GLY A 32 -9.45 8.01 15.51
N LEU A 33 -8.93 6.83 15.89
CA LEU A 33 -8.15 6.02 14.96
C LEU A 33 -8.99 5.63 13.74
N LEU A 34 -8.40 5.75 12.55
CA LEU A 34 -8.93 5.23 11.31
C LEU A 34 -8.06 4.05 10.86
N PRO A 35 -8.32 2.82 11.32
CA PRO A 35 -7.67 1.62 10.80
C PRO A 35 -7.73 1.52 9.28
N PHE A 36 -6.66 0.99 8.68
CA PHE A 36 -6.66 0.63 7.28
C PHE A 36 -7.45 -0.66 7.05
N VAL A 37 -8.33 -0.65 6.06
CA VAL A 37 -9.07 -1.82 5.58
C VAL A 37 -8.55 -2.14 4.17
N PRO A 38 -7.82 -3.25 3.99
CA PRO A 38 -7.32 -3.63 2.68
C PRO A 38 -8.46 -4.02 1.74
N VAL A 39 -8.31 -3.65 0.47
CA VAL A 39 -9.22 -4.05 -0.61
C VAL A 39 -8.36 -4.62 -1.73
N ALA A 40 -8.83 -5.71 -2.36
CA ALA A 40 -8.16 -6.24 -3.55
C ALA A 40 -8.03 -5.09 -4.58
N PRO A 41 -6.83 -4.85 -5.16
CA PRO A 41 -6.62 -3.68 -6.01
C PRO A 41 -7.68 -3.57 -7.10
N CYS A 42 -8.37 -2.43 -7.15
CA CYS A 42 -9.54 -2.22 -7.99
C CYS A 42 -9.45 -0.90 -8.74
N ARG A 43 -9.74 -0.92 -10.04
CA ARG A 43 -9.82 0.30 -10.85
C ARG A 43 -11.13 1.01 -10.58
N VAL A 44 -11.08 2.19 -9.95
CA VAL A 44 -12.23 3.06 -9.70
C VAL A 44 -12.63 3.77 -10.98
N MET A 45 -11.70 4.51 -11.56
CA MET A 45 -11.90 5.40 -12.71
C MET A 45 -10.84 5.13 -13.78
N ASP A 46 -11.24 5.22 -15.04
CA ASP A 46 -10.36 5.20 -16.20
C ASP A 46 -11.00 6.00 -17.33
N THR A 47 -10.44 7.16 -17.66
CA THR A 47 -11.05 8.05 -18.65
C THR A 47 -10.74 7.66 -20.09
N ARG A 48 -9.89 6.64 -20.31
CA ARG A 48 -9.56 6.14 -21.65
C ARG A 48 -10.77 5.43 -22.26
N ALA A 49 -11.02 5.69 -23.54
CA ALA A 49 -12.23 5.25 -24.25
C ALA A 49 -12.48 3.73 -24.23
N THR A 50 -11.43 2.92 -24.12
CA THR A 50 -11.47 1.46 -24.31
C THR A 50 -11.56 0.64 -23.03
N GLU A 51 -11.62 1.30 -21.86
CA GLU A 51 -11.41 0.61 -20.56
C GLU A 51 -12.73 0.28 -19.82
N GLY A 52 -13.87 0.36 -20.52
CA GLY A 52 -15.16 -0.14 -20.01
C GLY A 52 -15.79 0.68 -18.87
N LYS A 53 -15.26 1.86 -18.58
CA LYS A 53 -15.83 2.80 -17.60
C LYS A 53 -16.78 3.79 -18.26
N SER A 54 -17.70 4.35 -17.48
CA SER A 54 -18.69 5.33 -17.96
C SER A 54 -19.08 6.35 -16.88
N GLY A 55 -19.84 7.38 -17.26
CA GLY A 55 -20.34 8.39 -16.34
C GLY A 55 -19.21 9.11 -15.60
N ALA A 56 -19.33 9.27 -14.29
CA ALA A 56 -18.30 9.93 -13.47
C ALA A 56 -16.93 9.21 -13.48
N PHE A 57 -16.89 7.92 -13.86
CA PHE A 57 -15.72 7.06 -13.76
C PHE A 57 -15.02 6.79 -15.08
N GLY A 58 -15.54 7.30 -16.20
CA GLY A 58 -15.11 6.89 -17.54
C GLY A 58 -14.75 8.04 -18.48
N PRO A 59 -14.76 7.79 -19.79
CA PRO A 59 -14.62 8.84 -20.79
C PRO A 59 -15.64 9.98 -20.61
N PRO A 60 -15.36 11.18 -21.15
CA PRO A 60 -14.19 11.52 -21.96
C PRO A 60 -12.93 11.78 -21.12
N THR A 61 -11.78 11.82 -21.80
CA THR A 61 -10.53 12.40 -21.30
C THR A 61 -10.78 13.84 -20.83
N PRO A 62 -10.48 14.18 -19.56
CA PRO A 62 -10.61 15.54 -19.05
C PRO A 62 -9.79 16.56 -19.86
N ALA A 63 -10.40 17.69 -20.23
CA ALA A 63 -9.71 18.80 -20.86
C ALA A 63 -8.77 19.50 -19.86
N GLY A 64 -7.76 20.21 -20.35
CA GLY A 64 -6.90 21.02 -19.49
C GLY A 64 -7.69 22.10 -18.74
N GLY A 65 -7.35 22.32 -17.47
CA GLY A 65 -8.06 23.26 -16.60
C GLY A 65 -9.41 22.74 -16.11
N SER A 66 -9.74 21.46 -16.33
CA SER A 66 -10.99 20.86 -15.86
C SER A 66 -10.80 20.06 -14.57
N LYS A 67 -11.89 20.00 -13.80
CA LYS A 67 -12.02 19.21 -12.58
C LYS A 67 -13.08 18.13 -12.79
N ARG A 68 -12.86 16.95 -12.22
CA ARG A 68 -13.83 15.85 -12.17
C ARG A 68 -14.09 15.42 -10.74
N THR A 69 -15.36 15.32 -10.38
CA THR A 69 -15.79 14.76 -9.09
C THR A 69 -16.02 13.26 -9.25
N VAL A 70 -15.34 12.46 -8.43
CA VAL A 70 -15.38 11.00 -8.47
C VAL A 70 -16.03 10.48 -7.19
N PRO A 71 -17.28 9.98 -7.26
CA PRO A 71 -18.03 9.52 -6.10
C PRO A 71 -17.62 8.07 -5.75
N ILE A 72 -16.64 7.92 -4.85
CA ILE A 72 -15.96 6.64 -4.59
C ILE A 72 -16.91 5.52 -4.12
N PRO A 73 -17.87 5.75 -3.20
CA PRO A 73 -18.80 4.70 -2.77
C PRO A 73 -19.72 4.17 -3.89
N GLN A 74 -19.92 4.95 -4.95
CA GLN A 74 -20.75 4.60 -6.11
C GLN A 74 -19.94 3.89 -7.21
N SER A 75 -18.64 3.66 -6.98
CA SER A 75 -17.80 2.88 -7.89
C SER A 75 -18.10 1.38 -7.79
N GLY A 76 -17.61 0.61 -8.77
CA GLY A 76 -17.67 -0.85 -8.74
C GLY A 76 -16.70 -1.53 -7.75
N CYS A 77 -16.01 -0.77 -6.90
CA CYS A 77 -14.99 -1.29 -5.99
C CYS A 77 -15.50 -1.61 -4.58
N ASN A 78 -16.82 -1.52 -4.32
CA ASN A 78 -17.46 -1.88 -3.05
C ASN A 78 -16.89 -1.15 -1.83
N ILE A 79 -16.58 0.13 -1.97
CA ILE A 79 -16.05 0.96 -0.88
C ILE A 79 -17.21 1.51 -0.04
N PRO A 80 -17.25 1.28 1.28
CA PRO A 80 -18.38 1.70 2.09
C PRO A 80 -18.41 3.21 2.29
N ALA A 81 -19.61 3.77 2.47
CA ALA A 81 -19.82 5.19 2.76
C ALA A 81 -19.23 5.64 4.12
N THR A 82 -18.84 4.69 4.98
CA THR A 82 -18.18 4.94 6.27
C THR A 82 -16.67 5.19 6.13
N ALA A 83 -16.09 4.97 4.96
CA ALA A 83 -14.70 5.30 4.68
C ALA A 83 -14.45 6.81 4.81
N GLN A 84 -13.38 7.18 5.51
CA GLN A 84 -12.98 8.56 5.76
C GLN A 84 -11.72 8.99 5.02
N ALA A 85 -10.95 8.04 4.48
CA ALA A 85 -9.88 8.30 3.52
C ALA A 85 -9.67 7.08 2.63
N TYR A 86 -9.03 7.29 1.49
CA TYR A 86 -8.77 6.26 0.48
C TYR A 86 -7.27 6.18 0.20
N SER A 87 -6.77 4.97 0.01
CA SER A 87 -5.41 4.72 -0.48
C SER A 87 -5.47 4.42 -1.97
N PHE A 88 -4.99 5.38 -2.77
CA PHE A 88 -5.00 5.32 -4.23
C PHE A 88 -3.61 5.11 -4.80
N ASN A 89 -3.57 4.51 -5.98
CA ASN A 89 -2.54 4.79 -6.97
C ASN A 89 -3.15 5.64 -8.10
N VAL A 90 -2.61 6.83 -8.29
CA VAL A 90 -3.11 7.82 -9.27
C VAL A 90 -2.18 7.82 -10.47
N THR A 91 -2.70 7.49 -11.65
CA THR A 91 -1.93 7.50 -12.90
C THR A 91 -2.51 8.51 -13.88
N VAL A 92 -1.63 9.23 -14.58
CA VAL A 92 -2.01 10.08 -15.70
C VAL A 92 -1.44 9.55 -17.00
N VAL A 93 -2.19 9.72 -18.09
CA VAL A 93 -1.71 9.55 -19.46
C VAL A 93 -1.88 10.89 -20.18
N PRO A 94 -0.86 11.76 -20.15
CA PRO A 94 -0.93 13.08 -20.75
C PRO A 94 -1.06 13.07 -22.29
N GLN A 95 -1.77 14.05 -22.85
CA GLN A 95 -1.79 14.34 -24.29
C GLN A 95 -0.89 15.54 -24.59
N GLY A 96 0.42 15.37 -24.38
CA GLY A 96 1.41 16.46 -24.33
C GLY A 96 1.92 16.66 -22.90
N SER A 97 2.40 17.85 -22.56
CA SER A 97 2.86 18.12 -21.20
C SER A 97 1.69 18.25 -20.22
N LEU A 98 1.93 17.81 -18.98
CA LEU A 98 1.04 18.03 -17.85
C LEU A 98 1.80 18.76 -16.74
N GLY A 99 1.43 20.02 -16.51
CA GLY A 99 1.94 20.80 -15.39
C GLY A 99 1.74 20.06 -14.06
N TYR A 100 0.49 19.73 -13.71
CA TYR A 100 0.20 18.85 -12.58
C TYR A 100 -1.19 18.22 -12.64
N LEU A 101 -1.33 17.11 -11.91
CA LEU A 101 -2.59 16.63 -11.38
C LEU A 101 -2.64 16.89 -9.88
N THR A 102 -3.81 17.28 -9.38
CA THR A 102 -4.08 17.34 -7.94
C THR A 102 -5.40 16.64 -7.61
N ILE A 103 -5.42 15.85 -6.53
CA ILE A 103 -6.59 15.14 -6.02
C ILE A 103 -6.83 15.50 -4.55
N TRP A 104 -8.07 15.76 -4.18
CA TRP A 104 -8.43 16.24 -2.83
C TRP A 104 -9.88 15.85 -2.46
N PRO A 105 -10.28 15.92 -1.18
CA PRO A 105 -11.67 15.68 -0.77
C PRO A 105 -12.64 16.64 -1.46
N ALA A 106 -13.66 16.10 -2.13
CA ALA A 106 -14.71 16.90 -2.75
C ALA A 106 -15.41 17.81 -1.72
N GLY A 107 -15.84 18.99 -2.14
CA GLY A 107 -16.46 19.99 -1.26
C GLY A 107 -15.47 20.86 -0.48
N GLN A 108 -14.17 20.60 -0.60
CA GLN A 108 -13.11 21.49 -0.13
C GLN A 108 -12.59 22.37 -1.28
N PRO A 109 -12.05 23.58 -0.99
CA PRO A 109 -11.39 24.39 -2.00
C PRO A 109 -10.21 23.63 -2.62
N GLN A 110 -9.98 23.82 -3.92
CA GLN A 110 -8.86 23.21 -4.62
C GLN A 110 -7.54 23.64 -3.98
N PRO A 111 -6.67 22.70 -3.58
CA PRO A 111 -5.39 23.04 -2.96
C PRO A 111 -4.37 23.50 -4.00
N LEU A 112 -3.33 24.21 -3.54
CA LEU A 112 -2.20 24.68 -4.38
C LEU A 112 -1.03 23.69 -4.43
N VAL A 113 -1.25 22.42 -4.07
CA VAL A 113 -0.24 21.35 -4.10
C VAL A 113 -0.54 20.37 -5.23
N SER A 114 0.51 19.79 -5.81
CA SER A 114 0.41 18.72 -6.81
C SER A 114 0.49 17.34 -6.18
N THR A 115 -0.27 16.39 -6.71
CA THR A 115 -0.12 14.96 -6.41
C THR A 115 0.94 14.33 -7.31
N LEU A 116 0.99 14.72 -8.58
CA LEU A 116 2.04 14.33 -9.53
C LEU A 116 2.20 15.38 -10.62
N ASN A 117 3.32 15.31 -11.33
CA ASN A 117 3.69 16.19 -12.44
C ASN A 117 4.21 15.34 -13.60
N SER A 118 3.99 15.77 -14.85
CA SER A 118 4.53 15.10 -16.03
C SER A 118 4.85 16.14 -17.12
N PHE A 119 5.91 16.91 -16.90
CA PHE A 119 6.28 18.01 -17.80
C PHE A 119 6.73 17.55 -19.18
N ASP A 120 7.26 16.35 -19.28
CA ASP A 120 7.66 15.66 -20.51
C ASP A 120 6.51 14.89 -21.18
N GLY A 121 5.34 14.82 -20.53
CA GLY A 121 4.15 14.16 -21.06
C GLY A 121 4.15 12.65 -20.94
N ARG A 122 5.08 12.07 -20.18
CA ARG A 122 5.12 10.62 -19.96
C ARG A 122 4.00 10.15 -19.03
N ILE A 123 3.70 8.85 -19.10
CA ILE A 123 2.77 8.19 -18.17
C ILE A 123 3.46 8.09 -16.80
N VAL A 124 2.84 8.66 -15.78
CA VAL A 124 3.37 8.69 -14.40
C VAL A 124 2.28 8.23 -13.45
N ALA A 125 2.67 7.41 -12.47
CA ALA A 125 1.85 6.99 -11.35
C ALA A 125 2.42 7.53 -10.03
N ASN A 126 1.56 7.87 -9.08
CA ASN A 126 1.96 8.20 -7.71
C ASN A 126 0.92 7.68 -6.71
N ALA A 127 1.37 7.10 -5.60
CA ALA A 127 0.48 6.74 -4.50
C ALA A 127 0.01 7.98 -3.72
N ALA A 128 -1.26 7.99 -3.33
CA ALA A 128 -1.87 9.08 -2.58
C ALA A 128 -2.86 8.55 -1.55
N ILE A 129 -2.80 9.08 -0.33
CA ILE A 129 -3.86 8.92 0.66
C ILE A 129 -4.70 10.19 0.65
N VAL A 130 -5.98 10.09 0.32
CA VAL A 130 -6.88 11.23 0.14
C VAL A 130 -8.09 11.09 1.07
N PRO A 131 -8.39 12.10 1.92
CA PRO A 131 -9.61 12.10 2.71
C PRO A 131 -10.88 11.99 1.84
N ALA A 132 -11.89 11.33 2.37
CA ALA A 132 -13.21 11.29 1.79
C ALA A 132 -13.88 12.66 1.94
N GLY A 133 -14.32 13.25 0.82
CA GLY A 133 -15.04 14.52 0.81
C GLY A 133 -16.55 14.37 0.97
N ALA A 134 -17.28 15.38 0.49
CA ALA A 134 -18.73 15.36 0.46
C ALA A 134 -19.26 14.07 -0.18
N ASN A 135 -20.13 13.35 0.55
CA ASN A 135 -20.71 12.06 0.14
C ASN A 135 -19.67 10.96 -0.23
N GLY A 136 -18.45 11.04 0.31
CA GLY A 136 -17.37 10.10 -0.01
C GLY A 136 -16.67 10.38 -1.35
N ALA A 137 -16.95 11.52 -1.99
CA ALA A 137 -16.33 11.86 -3.27
C ALA A 137 -14.94 12.50 -3.10
N VAL A 138 -14.14 12.39 -4.15
CA VAL A 138 -12.89 13.14 -4.34
C VAL A 138 -13.00 13.99 -5.59
N ASP A 139 -12.33 15.13 -5.59
CA ASP A 139 -12.17 15.97 -6.76
C ASP A 139 -10.77 15.76 -7.34
N VAL A 140 -10.66 15.66 -8.67
CA VAL A 140 -9.40 15.54 -9.41
C VAL A 140 -9.32 16.62 -10.46
N PHE A 141 -8.20 17.33 -10.52
CA PHE A 141 -7.95 18.39 -11.49
C PHE A 141 -6.68 18.11 -12.27
N VAL A 142 -6.69 18.46 -13.56
CA VAL A 142 -5.52 18.42 -14.45
C VAL A 142 -5.30 19.77 -15.10
N THR A 143 -4.05 20.25 -15.13
CA THR A 143 -3.73 21.53 -15.80
C THR A 143 -3.82 21.44 -17.32
N ASN A 144 -3.57 20.26 -17.88
CA ASN A 144 -3.53 19.99 -19.31
C ASN A 144 -4.36 18.74 -19.60
N GLN A 145 -4.74 18.53 -20.86
CA GLN A 145 -5.54 17.38 -21.25
C GLN A 145 -4.76 16.09 -20.98
N ALA A 146 -5.33 15.21 -20.16
CA ALA A 146 -4.72 13.95 -19.76
C ALA A 146 -5.79 12.97 -19.35
N ASP A 147 -5.61 11.69 -19.68
CA ASP A 147 -6.43 10.65 -19.07
C ASP A 147 -6.03 10.45 -17.62
N ILE A 148 -7.01 10.09 -16.80
CA ILE A 148 -6.85 9.85 -15.38
C ILE A 148 -7.29 8.42 -15.09
N ILE A 149 -6.42 7.67 -14.43
CA ILE A 149 -6.67 6.32 -13.94
C ILE A 149 -6.54 6.36 -12.42
N LEU A 150 -7.59 5.97 -11.72
CA LEU A 150 -7.59 5.86 -10.26
C LEU A 150 -7.78 4.41 -9.87
N ASP A 151 -6.76 3.82 -9.28
CA ASP A 151 -6.79 2.48 -8.72
C ASP A 151 -6.80 2.59 -7.19
N ILE A 152 -7.62 1.81 -6.49
CA ILE A 152 -7.75 1.79 -5.02
C ILE A 152 -7.29 0.44 -4.47
N ASN A 153 -6.53 0.45 -3.37
CA ASN A 153 -6.03 -0.77 -2.69
C ASN A 153 -6.47 -0.87 -1.21
N GLY A 154 -7.24 0.11 -0.74
CA GLY A 154 -7.87 0.09 0.56
C GLY A 154 -8.38 1.46 0.98
N TYR A 155 -8.95 1.52 2.17
CA TYR A 155 -9.52 2.73 2.75
C TYR A 155 -9.30 2.77 4.26
N PHE A 156 -9.45 3.95 4.85
CA PHE A 156 -9.36 4.14 6.30
C PHE A 156 -10.76 4.45 6.84
N ALA A 157 -11.20 3.73 7.88
CA ALA A 157 -12.53 3.89 8.46
C ALA A 157 -12.49 3.70 9.98
N PRO A 158 -13.48 4.22 10.74
CA PRO A 158 -13.52 4.08 12.21
C PRO A 158 -13.68 2.64 12.73
N ALA A 159 -14.08 1.70 11.87
CA ALA A 159 -14.29 0.31 12.22
C ALA A 159 -13.05 -0.53 11.92
N GLY A 160 -12.50 -1.20 12.94
CA GLY A 160 -11.40 -2.15 12.80
C GLY A 160 -10.29 -1.99 13.85
N THR A 161 -9.29 -2.86 13.79
CA THR A 161 -8.09 -2.84 14.64
C THR A 161 -6.86 -3.19 13.81
N LEU A 162 -6.59 -2.38 12.78
CA LEU A 162 -5.43 -2.54 11.88
C LEU A 162 -4.48 -1.35 12.01
N PRO A 163 -3.80 -1.18 13.16
CA PRO A 163 -2.76 -0.17 13.33
C PRO A 163 -1.57 -0.46 12.41
N PHE A 164 -0.86 0.61 12.07
CA PHE A 164 0.38 0.55 11.31
C PHE A 164 1.57 0.35 12.26
N TYR A 165 2.39 -0.65 11.97
CA TYR A 165 3.66 -0.90 12.66
C TYR A 165 4.81 -0.60 11.71
N THR A 166 5.68 0.30 12.12
CA THR A 166 6.91 0.60 11.38
C THR A 166 7.91 -0.53 11.52
N VAL A 167 8.69 -0.76 10.48
CA VAL A 167 9.96 -1.51 10.55
C VAL A 167 11.09 -0.60 10.13
N ASN A 168 12.32 -0.90 10.56
CA ASN A 168 13.49 -0.27 9.93
C ASN A 168 13.43 -0.59 8.43
N PRO A 169 13.58 0.40 7.53
CA PRO A 169 13.52 0.17 6.09
C PRO A 169 14.37 -1.04 5.69
N CYS A 170 13.71 -2.04 5.11
CA CYS A 170 14.30 -3.34 4.86
C CYS A 170 14.05 -3.76 3.42
N ARG A 171 15.07 -4.30 2.76
CA ARG A 171 14.91 -4.85 1.41
C ARG A 171 14.26 -6.22 1.50
N VAL A 172 13.03 -6.34 1.00
CA VAL A 172 12.31 -7.62 0.88
C VAL A 172 12.88 -8.43 -0.29
N MET A 173 12.96 -7.81 -1.46
CA MET A 173 13.35 -8.46 -2.73
C MET A 173 14.28 -7.56 -3.53
N ASP A 174 15.27 -8.17 -4.19
CA ASP A 174 16.15 -7.53 -5.18
C ASP A 174 16.54 -8.55 -6.24
N THR A 175 15.97 -8.45 -7.44
CA THR A 175 16.23 -9.45 -8.48
C THR A 175 17.53 -9.22 -9.23
N ARG A 176 18.26 -8.13 -8.94
CA ARG A 176 19.55 -7.84 -9.57
C ARG A 176 20.61 -8.83 -9.05
N ALA A 177 21.49 -9.27 -9.95
CA ALA A 177 22.57 -10.18 -9.59
C ALA A 177 23.57 -9.52 -8.64
N GLY A 178 23.99 -10.23 -7.59
CA GLY A 178 25.01 -9.76 -6.66
C GLY A 178 24.51 -8.94 -5.46
N GLU A 179 23.20 -8.67 -5.35
CA GLU A 179 22.63 -7.82 -4.28
C GLU A 179 22.27 -8.58 -2.99
N GLY A 180 22.83 -9.78 -2.77
CA GLY A 180 22.67 -10.51 -1.51
C GLY A 180 21.29 -11.15 -1.27
N LYS A 181 20.41 -11.18 -2.28
CA LYS A 181 19.13 -11.91 -2.25
C LYS A 181 19.18 -13.18 -3.09
N ALA A 182 18.38 -14.18 -2.72
CA ALA A 182 18.29 -15.48 -3.38
C ALA A 182 16.86 -16.04 -3.40
N GLY A 183 16.63 -17.07 -4.21
CA GLY A 183 15.34 -17.76 -4.29
C GLY A 183 14.20 -16.83 -4.71
N ALA A 184 13.09 -16.88 -3.98
CA ALA A 184 11.91 -16.04 -4.24
C ALA A 184 12.22 -14.53 -4.19
N PHE A 185 13.24 -14.13 -3.44
CA PHE A 185 13.60 -12.73 -3.18
C PHE A 185 14.73 -12.19 -4.07
N GLY A 186 15.37 -13.06 -4.85
CA GLY A 186 16.60 -12.74 -5.56
C GLY A 186 16.52 -12.95 -7.07
N PRO A 187 17.67 -12.96 -7.75
CA PRO A 187 17.79 -13.34 -9.15
C PRO A 187 17.06 -14.66 -9.48
N PRO A 188 16.63 -14.86 -10.73
CA PRO A 188 16.88 -14.02 -11.90
C PRO A 188 15.95 -12.80 -12.01
N THR A 189 16.34 -11.84 -12.84
CA THR A 189 15.47 -10.79 -13.38
C THR A 189 14.17 -11.41 -13.91
N PRO A 190 12.99 -10.95 -13.46
CA PRO A 190 11.70 -11.35 -14.00
C PRO A 190 11.65 -11.22 -15.53
N ALA A 191 11.17 -12.26 -16.20
CA ALA A 191 10.95 -12.25 -17.65
C ALA A 191 9.66 -11.48 -17.99
N ALA A 192 9.56 -11.02 -19.23
CA ALA A 192 8.35 -10.39 -19.74
C ALA A 192 7.12 -11.31 -19.56
N GLY A 193 6.02 -10.76 -19.07
CA GLY A 193 4.78 -11.49 -18.84
C GLY A 193 4.83 -12.48 -17.67
N SER A 194 5.87 -12.45 -16.83
CA SER A 194 6.01 -13.38 -15.71
C SER A 194 5.37 -12.85 -14.43
N VAL A 195 4.88 -13.78 -13.59
CA VAL A 195 4.42 -13.52 -12.22
C VAL A 195 5.42 -14.13 -11.25
N ARG A 196 5.86 -13.36 -10.25
CA ARG A 196 6.68 -13.83 -9.15
C ARG A 196 5.91 -13.73 -7.84
N ASN A 197 5.86 -14.83 -7.10
CA ASN A 197 5.32 -14.86 -5.74
C ASN A 197 6.41 -14.45 -4.74
N VAL A 198 6.08 -13.58 -3.80
CA VAL A 198 6.99 -13.04 -2.79
C VAL A 198 6.38 -13.25 -1.39
N PRO A 199 6.87 -14.24 -0.62
CA PRO A 199 6.41 -14.48 0.76
C PRO A 199 7.04 -13.45 1.70
N VAL A 200 6.37 -12.30 1.88
CA VAL A 200 6.90 -11.16 2.65
C VAL A 200 7.30 -11.53 4.09
N PRO A 201 6.55 -12.35 4.84
CA PRO A 201 6.96 -12.77 6.19
C PRO A 201 8.30 -13.53 6.24
N GLU A 202 8.67 -14.20 5.15
CA GLU A 202 9.90 -15.01 5.05
C GLU A 202 11.13 -14.18 4.59
N SER A 203 10.95 -12.89 4.31
CA SER A 203 11.98 -12.01 3.74
C SER A 203 13.15 -11.67 4.68
N GLY A 204 13.02 -11.99 5.97
CA GLY A 204 13.94 -11.57 7.03
C GLY A 204 13.69 -10.15 7.55
N CYS A 205 12.66 -9.44 7.07
CA CYS A 205 12.34 -8.07 7.49
C CYS A 205 11.52 -7.96 8.78
N GLY A 206 11.34 -9.04 9.55
CA GLY A 206 10.62 -9.02 10.82
C GLY A 206 9.11 -8.81 10.71
N VAL A 207 8.52 -9.18 9.57
CA VAL A 207 7.09 -9.04 9.30
C VAL A 207 6.35 -10.27 9.84
N PRO A 208 5.34 -10.11 10.72
CA PRO A 208 4.58 -11.24 11.23
C PRO A 208 3.69 -11.85 10.15
N SER A 209 3.49 -13.16 10.19
CA SER A 209 2.63 -13.89 9.23
C SER A 209 1.16 -13.48 9.28
N GLY A 210 0.72 -12.85 10.38
CA GLY A 210 -0.64 -12.32 10.54
C GLY A 210 -0.84 -10.89 10.01
N ALA A 211 0.21 -10.25 9.47
CA ALA A 211 0.07 -8.93 8.83
C ALA A 211 -0.94 -9.00 7.68
N GLN A 212 -1.77 -7.96 7.57
CA GLN A 212 -2.90 -7.90 6.62
C GLN A 212 -2.63 -6.98 5.43
N ALA A 213 -1.65 -6.09 5.53
CA ALA A 213 -1.16 -5.27 4.43
C ALA A 213 0.26 -4.78 4.69
N TYR A 214 0.99 -4.41 3.64
CA TYR A 214 2.37 -3.94 3.67
C TYR A 214 2.47 -2.54 3.10
N SER A 215 3.25 -1.66 3.73
CA SER A 215 3.68 -0.39 3.13
C SER A 215 5.05 -0.57 2.49
N LEU A 216 5.06 -0.52 1.17
CA LEU A 216 6.19 -0.88 0.32
C LEU A 216 6.64 0.32 -0.51
N ASN A 217 7.92 0.34 -0.85
CA ASN A 217 8.46 1.08 -1.98
C ASN A 217 8.88 0.08 -3.06
N VAL A 218 8.27 0.17 -4.24
CA VAL A 218 8.54 -0.73 -5.36
C VAL A 218 9.32 0.02 -6.41
N THR A 219 10.48 -0.51 -6.80
CA THR A 219 11.35 0.07 -7.83
C THR A 219 11.57 -0.94 -8.94
N VAL A 220 11.58 -0.44 -10.18
CA VAL A 220 11.95 -1.22 -11.36
C VAL A 220 13.23 -0.71 -11.97
N VAL A 221 14.05 -1.62 -12.50
CA VAL A 221 15.22 -1.31 -13.34
C VAL A 221 15.01 -2.03 -14.68
N PRO A 222 14.30 -1.40 -15.62
CA PRO A 222 13.90 -2.03 -16.87
C PRO A 222 15.09 -2.41 -17.77
N LYS A 223 14.92 -3.47 -18.58
CA LYS A 223 15.86 -3.84 -19.66
C LYS A 223 15.44 -3.30 -21.03
N GLY A 224 14.52 -2.34 -21.03
CA GLY A 224 13.82 -1.77 -22.19
C GLY A 224 12.58 -1.01 -21.71
N SER A 225 11.60 -0.78 -22.57
CA SER A 225 10.30 -0.25 -22.11
C SER A 225 9.64 -1.22 -21.13
N LEU A 226 9.00 -0.68 -20.09
CA LEU A 226 8.11 -1.42 -19.20
C LEU A 226 6.72 -0.80 -19.27
N GLY A 227 5.78 -1.53 -19.87
CA GLY A 227 4.36 -1.15 -19.90
C GLY A 227 3.82 -0.89 -18.49
N TYR A 228 3.86 -1.90 -17.61
CA TYR A 228 3.58 -1.72 -16.19
C TYR A 228 4.13 -2.86 -15.32
N LEU A 229 4.29 -2.55 -14.04
CA LEU A 229 4.35 -3.52 -12.95
C LEU A 229 3.04 -3.45 -12.17
N THR A 230 2.49 -4.60 -11.79
CA THR A 230 1.40 -4.66 -10.81
C THR A 230 1.74 -5.61 -9.66
N ILE A 231 1.41 -5.20 -8.43
CA ILE A 231 1.61 -5.98 -7.21
C ILE A 231 0.29 -6.12 -6.46
N TRP A 232 -0.05 -7.34 -6.02
CA TRP A 232 -1.35 -7.65 -5.43
C TRP A 232 -1.26 -8.82 -4.43
N PRO A 233 -2.26 -9.01 -3.54
CA PRO A 233 -2.29 -10.17 -2.64
C PRO A 233 -2.28 -11.49 -3.40
N ALA A 234 -1.37 -12.39 -3.06
CA ALA A 234 -1.38 -13.75 -3.58
C ALA A 234 -2.69 -14.48 -3.24
N GLY A 235 -3.12 -15.39 -4.12
CA GLY A 235 -4.39 -16.11 -3.98
C GLY A 235 -5.61 -15.36 -4.53
N GLN A 236 -5.44 -14.13 -5.03
CA GLN A 236 -6.44 -13.40 -5.80
C GLN A 236 -6.08 -13.39 -7.30
N PRO A 237 -7.08 -13.30 -8.20
CA PRO A 237 -6.82 -13.10 -9.62
C PRO A 237 -6.01 -11.82 -9.85
N GLN A 238 -5.17 -11.81 -10.88
CA GLN A 238 -4.38 -10.63 -11.23
C GLN A 238 -5.33 -9.45 -11.55
N PRO A 239 -5.21 -8.32 -10.84
CA PRO A 239 -6.05 -7.15 -11.10
C PRO A 239 -5.56 -6.39 -12.35
N HIS A 240 -6.50 -5.77 -13.07
CA HIS A 240 -6.19 -4.82 -14.16
C HIS A 240 -5.92 -3.42 -13.58
N VAL A 241 -4.83 -3.30 -12.83
CA VAL A 241 -4.33 -2.05 -12.24
C VAL A 241 -2.82 -1.96 -12.47
N SER A 242 -2.25 -0.75 -12.47
CA SER A 242 -0.78 -0.59 -12.44
C SER A 242 -0.34 -0.06 -11.09
N THR A 243 0.83 -0.49 -10.63
CA THR A 243 1.52 0.12 -9.49
C THR A 243 2.50 1.18 -9.99
N LEU A 244 3.22 0.89 -11.06
CA LEU A 244 4.08 1.87 -11.74
C LEU A 244 4.22 1.54 -13.23
N ASN A 245 4.76 2.49 -13.98
CA ASN A 245 4.97 2.41 -15.42
C ASN A 245 6.35 2.99 -15.76
N SER A 246 7.04 2.44 -16.76
CA SER A 246 8.33 2.98 -17.25
C SER A 246 8.52 2.76 -18.74
N PHE A 247 7.72 3.46 -19.55
CA PHE A 247 7.72 3.30 -21.01
C PHE A 247 9.07 3.65 -21.66
N GLU A 248 9.84 4.54 -21.04
CA GLU A 248 11.18 4.94 -21.51
C GLU A 248 12.30 4.02 -21.00
N GLY A 249 11.97 3.03 -20.16
CA GLY A 249 12.95 2.13 -19.56
C GLY A 249 13.81 2.75 -18.46
N SER A 250 13.41 3.91 -17.94
CA SER A 250 14.06 4.56 -16.80
C SER A 250 13.87 3.78 -15.49
N VAL A 251 14.80 3.95 -14.56
CA VAL A 251 14.63 3.48 -13.18
C VAL A 251 13.59 4.35 -12.51
N VAL A 252 12.47 3.75 -12.08
CA VAL A 252 11.37 4.44 -11.42
C VAL A 252 10.92 3.68 -10.19
N ALA A 253 10.44 4.43 -9.19
CA ALA A 253 9.90 3.89 -7.96
C ALA A 253 8.51 4.47 -7.68
N ASN A 254 7.67 3.70 -7.02
CA ASN A 254 6.41 4.19 -6.45
C ASN A 254 6.16 3.54 -5.09
N ALA A 255 5.57 4.29 -4.17
CA ALA A 255 5.06 3.74 -2.94
C ALA A 255 3.82 2.88 -3.22
N ALA A 256 3.57 1.87 -2.40
CA ALA A 256 2.39 1.01 -2.51
C ALA A 256 1.95 0.51 -1.13
N ILE A 257 0.65 0.55 -0.86
CA ILE A 257 0.06 -0.25 0.21
C ILE A 257 -0.56 -1.48 -0.45
N VAL A 258 -0.06 -2.67 -0.10
CA VAL A 258 -0.49 -3.92 -0.74
C VAL A 258 -1.09 -4.84 0.31
N PRO A 259 -2.34 -5.29 0.15
CA PRO A 259 -2.92 -6.32 0.99
C PRO A 259 -2.06 -7.58 1.03
N ALA A 260 -1.96 -8.20 2.21
CA ALA A 260 -1.34 -9.49 2.37
C ALA A 260 -2.25 -10.57 1.77
N GLY A 261 -1.68 -11.44 0.93
CA GLY A 261 -2.40 -12.55 0.33
C GLY A 261 -2.30 -13.84 1.14
N LEU A 262 -2.50 -14.96 0.45
CA LEU A 262 -2.33 -16.29 1.01
C LEU A 262 -0.94 -16.42 1.66
N HIS A 263 -0.92 -16.81 2.94
CA HIS A 263 0.30 -16.93 3.77
C HIS A 263 1.13 -15.63 3.91
N GLY A 264 0.53 -14.46 3.67
CA GLY A 264 1.25 -13.18 3.69
C GLY A 264 2.03 -12.89 2.40
N SER A 265 1.85 -13.71 1.36
CA SER A 265 2.53 -13.48 0.09
C SER A 265 1.85 -12.40 -0.75
N VAL A 266 2.65 -11.74 -1.58
CA VAL A 266 2.20 -10.89 -2.67
C VAL A 266 2.67 -11.47 -4.01
N ASN A 267 1.90 -11.24 -5.05
CA ASN A 267 2.30 -11.55 -6.43
C ASN A 267 2.73 -10.26 -7.12
N VAL A 268 3.79 -10.36 -7.92
CA VAL A 268 4.33 -9.27 -8.73
C VAL A 268 4.33 -9.70 -10.19
N PHE A 269 3.71 -8.93 -11.06
CA PHE A 269 3.71 -9.14 -12.51
C PHE A 269 4.41 -7.97 -13.19
N VAL A 270 5.17 -8.29 -14.24
CA VAL A 270 5.80 -7.30 -15.12
C VAL A 270 5.43 -7.60 -16.56
N THR A 271 5.05 -6.57 -17.32
CA THR A 271 4.76 -6.73 -18.75
C THR A 271 6.02 -7.05 -19.56
N ASP A 272 7.16 -6.49 -19.14
CA ASP A 272 8.43 -6.54 -19.85
C ASP A 272 9.55 -6.92 -18.88
N ALA A 273 10.67 -7.42 -19.41
CA ALA A 273 11.80 -7.83 -18.58
C ALA A 273 12.39 -6.63 -17.80
N THR A 274 12.42 -6.73 -16.49
CA THR A 274 12.89 -5.67 -15.59
C THR A 274 13.37 -6.29 -14.29
N ASP A 275 14.41 -5.72 -13.69
CA ASP A 275 14.65 -6.04 -12.28
C ASP A 275 13.60 -5.37 -11.42
N VAL A 276 13.26 -6.02 -10.31
CA VAL A 276 12.29 -5.53 -9.33
C VAL A 276 12.97 -5.50 -7.96
N ILE A 277 12.87 -4.36 -7.31
CA ILE A 277 13.35 -4.12 -5.95
C ILE A 277 12.13 -3.75 -5.11
N ILE A 278 11.94 -4.43 -3.98
CA ILE A 278 10.88 -4.15 -3.02
C ILE A 278 11.53 -3.87 -1.68
N ASP A 279 11.31 -2.67 -1.17
CA ASP A 279 11.66 -2.28 0.18
C ASP A 279 10.37 -2.14 1.01
N ILE A 280 10.42 -2.48 2.29
CA ILE A 280 9.31 -2.34 3.24
C ILE A 280 9.68 -1.34 4.35
N ASN A 281 8.73 -0.48 4.74
CA ASN A 281 8.89 0.46 5.86
C ASN A 281 7.89 0.22 7.00
N GLY A 282 6.89 -0.64 6.78
CA GLY A 282 5.96 -1.06 7.82
C GLY A 282 4.85 -1.95 7.28
N PHE A 283 3.96 -2.38 8.18
CA PHE A 283 2.85 -3.27 7.89
C PHE A 283 1.64 -2.97 8.78
N PHE A 284 0.46 -3.38 8.33
CA PHE A 284 -0.79 -3.27 9.08
C PHE A 284 -1.13 -4.62 9.70
N TRP A 285 -1.37 -4.65 11.00
CA TRP A 285 -1.59 -5.90 11.72
C TRP A 285 -2.57 -5.74 12.88
N ALA A 286 -3.62 -6.55 12.89
CA ALA A 286 -4.42 -6.74 14.11
C ALA A 286 -3.63 -7.68 15.02
N LYS A 287 -2.94 -7.11 16.02
CA LYS A 287 -2.21 -7.91 17.00
C LYS A 287 -3.21 -8.89 17.64
N PRO A 288 -2.91 -10.20 17.64
CA PRO A 288 -3.76 -11.21 18.27
C PRO A 288 -3.95 -10.99 19.77
#